data_AF-A0A4Q3SJ92-F1
#
_entry.id   AF-A0A4Q3SJ92-F1
#
_cell.length_a   1.000
_cell.length_b   1.000
_cell.length_c   1.000
_cell.angle_alpha   90.00
_cell.angle_beta   90.00
_cell.angle_gamma   90.00
#
_symmetry.space_group_name_H-M   'P 1'
#
loop_
_entity.id
_entity.type
_entity.pdbx_description
1 polymer ?
#
loop_
_entity_poly.entity_id
_entity_poly.type
_entity_poly.pdbx_seq_one_letter_code
_entity_poly.pdbx_strand_id
1 'polypeptide(L)'
;MNDESGNSYLGMLIISNVFAILQLLAAARWQRLARLSFVLLFAWASCTNWITSQRIPGVYMEYANLAWSDLYRQFINGWFSQHIQLSVGLIATGQALIAIGLAMKQPFFMPACYGAIVFLLAILPLGVGAGFPCTAIMAIALLILSTKEANHYLWKKKEPVRSQ
;
A
#
# COMPACT_ATOMS: atom_id res chain seq x y z
N MET A 1 -21.78 9.17 22.92
CA MET A 1 -21.60 8.45 21.65
C MET A 1 -20.21 8.79 21.09
N ASN A 2 -19.09 8.09 21.32
CA ASN A 2 -18.65 7.03 22.25
C ASN A 2 -17.11 7.15 22.32
N ASP A 3 -16.52 7.41 23.50
CA ASP A 3 -15.06 7.56 23.70
C ASP A 3 -14.25 6.33 23.25
N GLU A 4 -14.86 5.14 23.24
CA GLU A 4 -14.20 3.90 22.80
C GLU A 4 -13.88 3.86 21.29
N SER A 5 -14.69 4.54 20.46
CA SER A 5 -14.46 4.61 19.03
C SER A 5 -13.24 5.48 18.71
N GLY A 6 -13.11 6.64 19.36
CA GLY A 6 -11.97 7.55 19.20
C GLY A 6 -10.64 6.90 19.60
N ASN A 7 -10.63 6.13 20.69
CA ASN A 7 -9.42 5.43 21.14
C ASN A 7 -8.99 4.32 20.17
N SER A 8 -9.96 3.66 19.52
CA SER A 8 -9.72 2.61 18.53
C SER A 8 -9.10 3.17 17.24
N TYR A 9 -9.61 4.28 16.71
CA TYR A 9 -9.05 4.95 15.52
C TYR A 9 -7.62 5.45 15.77
N LEU A 10 -7.38 6.04 16.93
CA LEU A 10 -6.06 6.53 17.31
C LEU A 10 -5.05 5.38 17.43
N GLY A 11 -5.47 4.25 18.00
CA GLY A 11 -4.67 3.02 18.04
C GLY A 11 -4.28 2.52 16.65
N MET A 12 -5.25 2.45 15.72
CA MET A 12 -4.98 2.04 14.33
C MET A 12 -4.00 2.98 13.63
N LEU A 13 -4.16 4.30 13.80
CA LEU A 13 -3.25 5.30 13.23
C LEU A 13 -1.82 5.15 13.75
N ILE A 14 -1.64 4.96 15.06
CA ILE A 14 -0.31 4.75 15.65
C ILE A 14 0.31 3.49 15.06
N ILE A 15 -0.42 2.38 15.02
CA ILE A 15 0.08 1.11 14.52
C ILE A 15 0.50 1.22 13.05
N SER A 16 -0.33 1.83 12.19
CA SER A 16 0.00 2.03 10.78
C SER A 16 1.26 2.87 10.58
N ASN A 17 1.40 3.97 11.33
CA ASN A 17 2.57 4.84 11.21
C ASN A 17 3.85 4.19 11.73
N VAL A 18 3.79 3.47 12.86
CA VAL A 18 4.92 2.68 13.36
C VAL A 18 5.35 1.65 12.31
N PHE A 19 4.38 0.94 11.72
CA PHE A 19 4.67 -0.03 10.66
C PHE A 19 5.35 0.62 9.44
N ALA A 20 4.86 1.78 8.99
CA ALA A 20 5.48 2.52 7.89
C ALA A 20 6.93 2.96 8.19
N ILE A 21 7.19 3.43 9.41
CA ILE A 21 8.54 3.79 9.86
C ILE A 21 9.45 2.55 9.86
N LEU A 22 8.97 1.40 10.34
CA LEU A 22 9.73 0.15 10.29
C LEU A 22 10.06 -0.26 8.86
N GLN A 23 9.11 -0.12 7.92
CA GLN A 23 9.35 -0.37 6.50
C GLN A 23 10.39 0.59 5.92
N LEU A 24 10.37 1.87 6.29
CA LEU A 24 11.36 2.86 5.89
C LEU A 24 12.77 2.51 6.38
N LEU A 25 12.90 2.19 7.67
CA LEU A 25 14.18 1.77 8.27
C LEU A 25 14.69 0.47 7.63
N ALA A 26 13.80 -0.49 7.38
CA ALA A 26 14.13 -1.71 6.67
C ALA A 26 14.55 -1.44 5.22
N ALA A 27 13.93 -0.48 4.51
CA ALA A 27 14.31 -0.15 3.15
C ALA A 27 15.75 0.40 3.08
N ALA A 28 16.17 1.15 4.11
CA ALA A 28 17.52 1.67 4.19
C ALA A 28 18.59 0.59 4.47
N ARG A 29 18.30 -0.37 5.37
CA ARG A 29 19.30 -1.34 5.86
C ARG A 29 19.09 -2.79 5.44
N TRP A 30 17.84 -3.25 5.35
CA TRP A 30 17.45 -4.63 5.09
C TRP A 30 16.48 -4.73 3.92
N GLN A 31 16.97 -4.38 2.73
CA GLN A 31 16.14 -4.25 1.53
C GLN A 31 15.27 -5.47 1.22
N ARG A 32 15.77 -6.68 1.47
CA ARG A 32 15.01 -7.92 1.24
C ARG A 32 13.80 -8.03 2.18
N LEU A 33 13.97 -7.65 3.45
CA LEU A 33 12.89 -7.63 4.43
C LEU A 33 11.88 -6.54 4.09
N ALA A 34 12.35 -5.35 3.73
CA ALA A 34 11.47 -4.26 3.29
C ALA A 34 10.65 -4.68 2.06
N ARG A 35 11.32 -5.22 1.05
CA ARG A 35 10.69 -5.73 -0.17
C ARG A 35 9.66 -6.81 0.12
N LEU A 36 10.01 -7.81 0.93
CA LEU A 36 9.07 -8.85 1.35
C LEU A 36 7.87 -8.24 2.08
N SER A 37 8.08 -7.27 2.97
CA SER A 37 7.00 -6.61 3.68
C SER A 37 6.02 -5.90 2.74
N PHE A 38 6.52 -5.25 1.67
CA PHE A 38 5.66 -4.62 0.66
C PHE A 38 4.92 -5.65 -0.18
N VAL A 39 5.56 -6.77 -0.55
CA VAL A 39 4.88 -7.88 -1.25
C VAL A 39 3.71 -8.37 -0.41
N LEU A 40 3.94 -8.66 0.87
CA LEU A 40 2.90 -9.15 1.78
C LEU A 40 1.78 -8.12 1.97
N LEU A 41 2.14 -6.84 2.14
CA LEU A 41 1.16 -5.76 2.30
C LEU A 41 0.28 -5.59 1.06
N PHE A 42 0.85 -5.54 -0.14
CA PHE A 42 0.09 -5.37 -1.37
C PHE A 42 -0.73 -6.62 -1.72
N ALA A 43 -0.21 -7.82 -1.44
CA ALA A 43 -0.96 -9.07 -1.62
C ALA A 43 -2.15 -9.15 -0.66
N TRP A 44 -1.94 -8.80 0.62
CA TRP A 44 -3.01 -8.71 1.61
C TRP A 44 -4.06 -7.67 1.20
N ALA A 45 -3.62 -6.45 0.88
CA ALA A 45 -4.52 -5.38 0.45
C ALA A 45 -5.32 -5.76 -0.79
N SER A 46 -4.70 -6.41 -1.78
CA SER A 46 -5.38 -6.93 -2.97
C SER A 46 -6.48 -7.92 -2.60
N CYS A 47 -6.15 -8.92 -1.78
CA CYS A 47 -7.09 -9.96 -1.36
C CYS A 47 -8.26 -9.37 -0.57
N THR A 48 -7.97 -8.53 0.42
CA THR A 48 -8.99 -7.83 1.22
C THR A 48 -9.86 -6.94 0.34
N ASN A 49 -9.26 -6.16 -0.55
CA ASN A 49 -10.02 -5.24 -1.39
C ASN A 49 -10.95 -5.98 -2.36
N TRP A 50 -10.47 -7.06 -2.98
CA TRP A 50 -11.26 -7.91 -3.86
C TRP A 50 -12.40 -8.60 -3.11
N ILE A 51 -12.13 -9.23 -1.98
CA ILE A 51 -13.17 -9.93 -1.21
C ILE A 51 -14.23 -8.93 -0.72
N THR A 52 -13.81 -7.79 -0.17
CA THR A 52 -14.72 -6.78 0.36
C THR A 52 -15.53 -6.12 -0.75
N SER A 53 -14.94 -5.84 -1.92
CA SER A 53 -15.70 -5.25 -3.04
C SER A 53 -16.80 -6.19 -3.53
N GLN A 54 -16.53 -7.49 -3.58
CA GLN A 54 -17.51 -8.46 -4.07
C GLN A 54 -18.57 -8.83 -3.03
N ARG A 55 -18.24 -8.83 -1.74
CA ARG A 55 -19.16 -9.30 -0.68
C ARG A 55 -19.92 -8.18 0.00
N ILE A 56 -19.24 -7.07 0.31
CA ILE A 56 -19.80 -5.97 1.10
C ILE A 56 -19.30 -4.61 0.56
N PRO A 57 -19.61 -4.26 -0.71
CA PRO A 57 -19.09 -3.04 -1.34
C PRO A 57 -19.50 -1.75 -0.61
N GLY A 58 -20.63 -1.76 0.12
CA GLY A 58 -21.12 -0.59 0.86
C GLY A 58 -20.12 -0.04 1.89
N VAL A 59 -19.18 -0.85 2.40
CA VAL A 59 -18.14 -0.41 3.35
C VAL A 59 -17.28 0.71 2.76
N TYR A 60 -17.06 0.73 1.44
CA TYR A 60 -16.25 1.78 0.81
C TYR A 60 -16.92 3.16 0.81
N MET A 61 -18.21 3.25 1.10
CA MET A 61 -18.91 4.52 1.24
C MET A 61 -18.50 5.26 2.51
N GLU A 62 -18.03 4.56 3.54
CA GLU A 62 -17.54 5.17 4.78
C GLU A 62 -16.33 6.08 4.54
N TYR A 63 -15.55 5.81 3.49
CA TYR A 63 -14.43 6.65 3.08
C TYR A 63 -14.84 8.08 2.68
N ALA A 64 -16.09 8.29 2.26
CA ALA A 64 -16.59 9.65 1.98
C ALA A 64 -16.53 10.53 3.24
N ASN A 65 -16.78 9.98 4.42
CA ASN A 65 -16.74 10.74 5.67
C ASN A 65 -15.30 11.07 6.10
N LEU A 66 -14.32 10.30 5.63
CA LEU A 66 -12.91 10.42 5.99
C LEU A 66 -12.09 11.20 4.96
N ALA A 67 -12.61 11.34 3.74
CA ALA A 67 -11.95 12.08 2.66
C ALA A 67 -11.73 13.54 3.06
N TRP A 68 -10.56 14.07 2.69
CA TRP A 68 -10.16 15.42 3.06
C TRP A 68 -10.88 16.49 2.21
N SER A 69 -11.08 16.24 0.92
CA SER A 69 -11.66 17.23 -0.01
C SER A 69 -13.10 16.92 -0.39
N ASP A 70 -13.94 17.95 -0.47
CA ASP A 70 -15.35 17.81 -0.86
C ASP A 70 -15.51 17.29 -2.29
N LEU A 71 -14.55 17.60 -3.18
CA LEU A 71 -14.51 17.02 -4.52
C LEU A 71 -14.39 15.50 -4.49
N TYR A 72 -13.50 14.96 -3.64
CA TYR A 72 -13.30 13.52 -3.50
C TYR A 72 -14.50 12.88 -2.80
N ARG A 73 -15.12 13.56 -1.83
CA ARG A 73 -16.40 13.13 -1.22
C ARG A 73 -17.51 12.99 -2.25
N GLN A 74 -17.68 14.00 -3.12
CA GLN A 74 -18.68 13.98 -4.19
C GLN A 74 -18.40 12.88 -5.21
N PHE A 75 -17.13 12.63 -5.55
CA PHE A 75 -16.75 11.49 -6.38
C PHE A 75 -17.17 10.15 -5.77
N ILE A 76 -16.87 9.94 -4.47
CA ILE A 76 -17.22 8.72 -3.73
C ILE A 76 -18.75 8.54 -3.70
N ASN A 77 -19.48 9.58 -3.30
CA ASN A 77 -20.94 9.56 -3.18
C ASN A 77 -21.67 9.53 -4.54
N GLY A 78 -21.00 9.97 -5.61
CA GLY A 78 -21.53 9.99 -6.98
C GLY A 78 -21.18 8.71 -7.74
N TRP A 79 -20.36 8.85 -8.77
CA TRP A 79 -20.05 7.79 -9.73
C TRP A 79 -19.46 6.53 -9.08
N PHE A 80 -18.57 6.68 -8.10
CA PHE A 80 -17.90 5.55 -7.47
C PHE A 80 -18.88 4.63 -6.72
N SER A 81 -19.88 5.20 -6.04
CA SER A 81 -20.91 4.44 -5.31
C SER A 81 -21.66 3.42 -6.19
N GLN A 82 -21.82 3.73 -7.47
CA GLN A 82 -22.49 2.88 -8.45
C GLN A 82 -21.56 1.85 -9.09
N HIS A 83 -20.24 2.04 -8.95
CA HIS A 83 -19.21 1.26 -9.66
C HIS A 83 -18.14 0.69 -8.71
N ILE A 84 -18.48 0.46 -7.44
CA ILE A 84 -17.53 0.02 -6.40
C ILE A 84 -16.85 -1.29 -6.81
N GLN A 85 -17.61 -2.30 -7.22
CA GLN A 85 -17.07 -3.61 -7.60
C GLN A 85 -16.04 -3.49 -8.73
N LEU A 86 -16.36 -2.73 -9.78
CA LEU A 86 -15.45 -2.51 -10.91
C LEU A 86 -14.22 -1.71 -10.46
N SER A 87 -14.43 -0.59 -9.78
CA SER A 87 -13.37 0.35 -9.40
C SER A 87 -12.39 -0.29 -8.42
N VAL A 88 -12.91 -0.86 -7.34
CA VAL A 88 -12.09 -1.52 -6.32
C VAL A 88 -11.52 -2.84 -6.84
N GLY A 89 -12.23 -3.57 -7.71
CA GLY A 89 -11.70 -4.76 -8.38
C GLY A 89 -10.48 -4.44 -9.25
N LEU A 90 -10.52 -3.35 -10.02
CA LEU A 90 -9.37 -2.87 -10.79
C LEU A 90 -8.22 -2.43 -9.88
N ILE A 91 -8.51 -1.74 -8.77
CA ILE A 91 -7.52 -1.39 -7.75
C ILE A 91 -6.86 -2.64 -7.18
N ALA A 92 -7.65 -3.62 -6.75
CA ALA A 92 -7.16 -4.87 -6.18
C ALA A 92 -6.31 -5.66 -7.20
N THR A 93 -6.71 -5.67 -8.47
CA THR A 93 -5.91 -6.27 -9.55
C THR A 93 -4.57 -5.54 -9.70
N GLY A 94 -4.56 -4.20 -9.69
CA GLY A 94 -3.33 -3.42 -9.71
C GLY A 94 -2.43 -3.71 -8.51
N GLN A 95 -3.01 -3.86 -7.31
CA GLN A 95 -2.26 -4.25 -6.11
C GLN A 95 -1.67 -5.66 -6.21
N ALA A 96 -2.37 -6.61 -6.83
CA ALA A 96 -1.83 -7.95 -7.11
C ALA A 96 -0.63 -7.88 -8.06
N LEU A 97 -0.74 -7.10 -9.14
CA LEU A 97 0.36 -6.91 -10.10
C LEU A 97 1.57 -6.25 -9.44
N ILE A 98 1.36 -5.28 -8.54
CA ILE A 98 2.42 -4.69 -7.72
C ILE A 98 3.07 -5.75 -6.84
N ALA A 99 2.30 -6.56 -6.11
CA ALA A 99 2.84 -7.61 -5.23
C ALA A 99 3.67 -8.63 -6.02
N ILE A 100 3.17 -9.08 -7.18
CA ILE A 100 3.86 -10.00 -8.07
C ILE A 100 5.15 -9.37 -8.60
N GLY A 101 5.08 -8.15 -9.14
CA GLY A 101 6.25 -7.45 -9.68
C GLY A 101 7.31 -7.17 -8.61
N LEU A 102 6.90 -6.83 -7.39
CA LEU A 102 7.80 -6.71 -6.25
C LEU A 102 8.39 -8.05 -5.82
N ALA A 103 7.74 -9.19 -6.03
CA ALA A 103 8.32 -10.50 -5.77
C ALA A 103 9.33 -10.95 -6.85
N MET A 104 9.23 -10.40 -8.06
CA MET A 104 10.08 -10.71 -9.22
C MET A 104 11.34 -9.85 -9.31
N LYS A 105 12.39 -10.33 -9.98
CA LYS A 105 13.58 -9.50 -10.28
C LYS A 105 13.31 -8.48 -11.42
N GLN A 106 14.32 -7.69 -11.77
CA GLN A 106 14.28 -6.87 -12.98
C GLN A 106 13.96 -7.69 -14.24
N PRO A 107 13.17 -7.15 -15.20
CA PRO A 107 12.73 -5.75 -15.29
C PRO A 107 11.41 -5.42 -14.56
N PHE A 108 10.73 -6.39 -13.96
CA PHE A 108 9.41 -6.19 -13.35
C PHE A 108 9.44 -5.44 -12.02
N PHE A 109 10.57 -5.50 -11.31
CA PHE A 109 10.74 -4.88 -10.00
C PHE A 109 10.62 -3.35 -10.02
N MET A 110 11.28 -2.67 -10.98
CA MET A 110 11.22 -1.20 -11.04
C MET A 110 9.80 -0.67 -11.32
N PRO A 111 9.08 -1.13 -12.36
CA PRO A 111 7.70 -0.71 -12.60
C PRO A 111 6.80 -1.00 -11.40
N ALA A 112 7.00 -2.11 -10.69
CA ALA A 112 6.22 -2.42 -9.50
C ALA A 112 6.48 -1.44 -8.35
N CYS A 113 7.73 -0.99 -8.15
CA CYS A 113 8.03 0.07 -7.18
C CYS A 113 7.33 1.38 -7.53
N TYR A 114 7.40 1.80 -8.80
CA TYR A 114 6.75 3.03 -9.24
C TYR A 114 5.22 2.93 -9.17
N GLY A 115 4.65 1.80 -9.58
CA GLY A 115 3.23 1.53 -9.44
C GLY A 115 2.76 1.57 -7.99
N ALA A 116 3.55 0.99 -7.07
CA ALA A 116 3.29 1.05 -5.63
C ALA A 116 3.32 2.48 -5.08
N ILE A 117 4.30 3.29 -5.49
CA ILE A 117 4.41 4.70 -5.10
C ILE A 117 3.19 5.48 -5.59
N VAL A 118 2.86 5.37 -6.88
CA VAL A 118 1.69 6.05 -7.48
C VAL A 118 0.42 5.63 -6.75
N PHE A 119 0.25 4.34 -6.46
CA PHE A 119 -0.90 3.84 -5.71
C PHE A 119 -1.01 4.46 -4.31
N LEU A 120 0.07 4.44 -3.53
CA LEU A 120 0.10 5.00 -2.17
C LEU A 120 -0.17 6.51 -2.15
N LEU A 121 0.33 7.24 -3.16
CA LEU A 121 0.06 8.67 -3.30
C LEU A 121 -1.38 8.95 -3.74
N ALA A 122 -1.94 8.12 -4.63
CA ALA A 122 -3.31 8.29 -5.13
C ALA A 122 -4.36 8.13 -4.04
N ILE A 123 -4.09 7.35 -2.98
CA ILE A 123 -4.98 7.19 -1.85
C ILE A 123 -4.77 8.23 -0.73
N LEU A 124 -3.78 9.13 -0.83
CA LEU A 124 -3.58 10.20 0.16
C LEU A 124 -4.82 11.08 0.42
N PRO A 125 -5.66 11.42 -0.59
CA PRO A 125 -6.85 12.23 -0.38
C PRO A 125 -7.90 11.61 0.58
N LEU A 126 -7.79 10.30 0.88
CA LEU A 126 -8.60 9.62 1.89
C LEU A 126 -8.22 10.03 3.33
N GLY A 127 -7.14 10.79 3.52
CA GLY A 127 -6.75 11.37 4.81
C GLY A 127 -6.55 10.31 5.89
N VAL A 128 -7.31 10.44 6.98
CA VAL A 128 -7.31 9.46 8.09
C VAL A 128 -7.74 8.07 7.62
N GLY A 129 -8.64 7.99 6.63
CA GLY A 129 -9.05 6.73 6.02
C GLY A 129 -7.93 6.01 5.27
N ALA A 130 -6.87 6.73 4.87
CA ALA A 130 -5.65 6.13 4.30
C ALA A 130 -4.62 5.72 5.36
N GLY A 131 -4.88 5.99 6.65
CA GLY A 131 -3.88 5.86 7.70
C GLY A 131 -2.77 6.92 7.63
N PHE A 132 -3.02 8.10 7.03
CA PHE A 132 -2.03 9.17 6.90
C PHE A 132 -1.30 9.46 8.24
N PRO A 133 0.03 9.73 8.23
CA PRO A 133 0.96 9.81 7.09
C PRO A 133 1.60 8.48 6.63
N CYS A 134 1.10 7.32 7.07
CA CYS A 134 1.64 5.99 6.77
C CYS A 134 1.96 5.79 5.28
N THR A 135 1.00 6.08 4.39
CA THR A 135 1.14 5.88 2.94
C THR A 135 2.24 6.74 2.31
N ALA A 136 2.43 7.98 2.78
CA ALA A 136 3.51 8.84 2.33
C ALA A 136 4.88 8.32 2.76
N ILE A 137 5.00 7.87 4.02
CA ILE A 137 6.23 7.28 4.55
C ILE A 137 6.59 6.00 3.77
N MET A 138 5.60 5.16 3.49
CA MET A 138 5.76 3.96 2.67
C MET A 138 6.19 4.26 1.23
N ALA A 139 5.66 5.33 0.63
CA ALA A 139 6.10 5.77 -0.70
C ALA A 139 7.58 6.18 -0.71
N ILE A 140 8.04 6.90 0.33
CA ILE A 140 9.46 7.24 0.50
C ILE A 140 10.31 5.96 0.68
N ALA A 141 9.84 5.00 1.47
CA ALA A 141 10.53 3.73 1.65
C ALA A 141 10.70 2.97 0.32
N LEU A 142 9.69 2.99 -0.55
CA LEU A 142 9.76 2.40 -1.90
C LEU A 142 10.73 3.16 -2.83
N LEU A 143 10.82 4.49 -2.72
CA LEU A 143 11.83 5.27 -3.44
C LEU A 143 13.24 4.89 -3.01
N ILE A 144 13.50 4.74 -1.70
CA ILE A 144 14.80 4.28 -1.22
C ILE A 144 15.06 2.86 -1.72
N LEU A 145 14.06 1.98 -1.69
CA LEU A 145 14.18 0.60 -2.13
C LEU A 145 14.50 0.50 -3.63
N SER A 146 13.97 1.40 -4.47
CA SER A 146 14.21 1.38 -5.92
C SER A 146 15.63 1.85 -6.30
N THR A 147 16.25 2.75 -5.51
CA THR A 147 17.59 3.28 -5.82
C THR A 147 18.76 2.30 -5.63
N LYS A 148 18.56 1.22 -4.89
CA LYS A 148 19.63 0.28 -4.51
C LYS A 148 19.42 -1.05 -5.25
N GLU A 149 20.48 -1.56 -5.88
CA GLU A 149 20.44 -2.70 -6.82
C GLU A 149 19.58 -3.89 -6.36
N ALA A 150 18.33 -3.93 -6.83
CA ALA A 150 17.39 -5.02 -6.63
C ALA A 150 17.58 -6.16 -7.64
N ASN A 151 18.82 -6.41 -8.09
CA ASN A 151 19.16 -7.48 -9.03
C ASN A 151 19.02 -8.90 -8.44
N HIS A 152 18.68 -9.01 -7.16
CA HIS A 152 18.57 -10.27 -6.46
C HIS A 152 17.10 -10.62 -6.19
N TYR A 153 16.74 -11.88 -6.44
CA TYR A 153 15.48 -12.43 -5.95
C TYR A 153 15.43 -12.40 -4.41
N LEU A 154 14.22 -12.39 -3.85
CA LEU A 154 13.99 -12.46 -2.40
C LEU A 154 14.71 -13.66 -1.74
N TRP A 155 14.83 -14.77 -2.47
CA TRP A 155 15.36 -16.05 -1.99
C TRP A 155 16.84 -16.32 -2.28
N LYS A 156 17.52 -15.54 -3.14
CA LYS A 156 18.92 -15.84 -3.50
C LYS A 156 19.88 -15.22 -2.47
N LYS A 157 20.69 -16.00 -1.75
CA LYS A 157 21.76 -15.46 -0.87
C LYS A 157 22.76 -14.64 -1.72
N LYS A 158 23.31 -13.57 -1.14
CA LYS A 158 24.37 -12.78 -1.80
C LYS A 158 25.55 -13.72 -2.00
N GLU A 159 25.94 -13.98 -3.25
CA GLU A 159 27.10 -14.82 -3.50
C GLU A 159 28.33 -14.10 -2.93
N PRO A 160 29.19 -14.79 -2.14
CA PRO A 160 30.41 -14.17 -1.66
C PRO A 160 31.24 -13.76 -2.88
N VAL A 161 31.72 -12.52 -2.88
CA VAL A 161 32.65 -12.04 -3.91
C VAL A 161 33.86 -12.95 -3.84
N ARG A 162 34.05 -13.80 -4.86
CA ARG A 162 35.33 -14.50 -5.04
C ARG A 162 36.33 -13.43 -5.45
N SER A 163 37.20 -13.03 -4.52
CA SER A 163 38.45 -12.36 -4.86
C SER A 163 39.23 -13.32 -5.76
N GLN A 164 39.33 -12.98 -7.05
CA GLN A 164 40.30 -13.58 -7.97
C GLN A 164 41.68 -13.00 -7.68
#